data_AF-A0A1W1CDZ0-F1
#
_entry.id   AF-A0A1W1CDZ0-F1
#
_cell.length_a   1.000
_cell.length_b   1.000
_cell.length_c   1.000
_cell.angle_alpha   90.00
_cell.angle_beta   90.00
_cell.angle_gamma   90.00
#
_symmetry.space_group_name_H-M   'P 1'
#
loop_
_entity.id
_entity.type
_entity.pdbx_description
1 polymer ?
#
loop_
_entity_poly.entity_id
_entity_poly.type
_entity_poly.pdbx_seq_one_letter_code
_entity_poly.pdbx_strand_id
1 'polypeptide(L)' 'MKYTNSFWIEPNKAQSYKQIGNSVIILVLVGLATKLIQVLK' A
#
# COMPACT_ATOMS: atom_id res chain seq x y z
N MET A 1 -13.03 3.58 -9.89
CA MET A 1 -11.61 3.99 -9.90
C MET A 1 -10.78 2.77 -10.28
N LYS A 2 -10.14 2.77 -11.46
CA LYS A 2 -9.12 1.77 -11.81
C LYS A 2 -7.88 2.12 -10.99
N TYR A 3 -7.56 1.34 -9.96
CA TYR A 3 -6.22 1.42 -9.38
C TYR A 3 -5.25 0.99 -10.47
N THR A 4 -4.39 1.91 -10.90
CA THR A 4 -3.42 1.70 -11.96
C THR A 4 -2.44 0.63 -11.50
N ASN A 5 -2.39 -0.51 -12.20
CA ASN A 5 -1.33 -1.53 -12.07
C ASN A 5 0.00 -1.00 -12.63
N SER A 6 0.42 0.18 -12.15
CA SER A 6 1.74 0.77 -12.40
C SER A 6 2.75 0.31 -11.34
N PHE A 7 2.32 -0.53 -10.39
CA PHE A 7 3.20 -1.11 -9.38
C PHE A 7 4.02 -2.24 -10.02
N TRP A 8 5.34 -2.06 -10.05
CA TRP A 8 6.26 -3.10 -10.51
C TRP A 8 6.30 -4.23 -9.48
N ILE A 9 5.98 -5.43 -9.93
CA ILE A 9 5.96 -6.63 -9.10
C ILE A 9 7.28 -7.39 -9.32
N GLU A 10 7.86 -7.87 -8.23
CA GLU A 10 9.00 -8.78 -8.28
C GLU A 10 8.70 -10.00 -9.18
N PRO A 11 9.54 -10.28 -10.20
CA PRO A 11 9.31 -11.39 -11.13
C PRO A 11 9.37 -12.76 -10.44
N ASN A 12 10.17 -12.90 -9.38
CA ASN A 12 10.16 -14.11 -8.56
C ASN A 12 8.88 -14.16 -7.73
N LYS A 13 7.99 -15.11 -8.07
CA LYS A 13 6.70 -15.31 -7.40
C LYS A 13 6.84 -15.49 -5.88
N ALA A 14 7.78 -16.31 -5.41
CA ALA A 14 7.94 -16.56 -3.97
C ALA A 14 8.35 -15.28 -3.22
N GLN A 15 9.22 -14.48 -3.81
CA GLN A 15 9.65 -13.21 -3.25
C GLN A 15 8.55 -12.14 -3.33
N SER A 16 7.78 -12.12 -4.42
CA SER A 16 6.62 -11.24 -4.59
C SER A 16 5.55 -11.49 -3.53
N TYR A 17 5.17 -12.76 -3.30
CA TYR A 17 4.21 -13.10 -2.25
C TYR A 17 4.71 -12.72 -0.86
N LYS A 18 6.02 -12.91 -0.59
CA LYS A 18 6.63 -12.47 0.67
C LYS A 18 6.57 -10.96 0.82
N GLN A 19 6.92 -10.19 -0.22
CA GLN A 19 6.91 -8.73 -0.19
C GLN A 19 5.50 -8.17 -0.01
N ILE A 20 4.52 -8.69 -0.76
CA ILE A 20 3.12 -8.27 -0.66
C ILE A 20 2.54 -8.64 0.71
N GLY A 21 2.78 -9.86 1.19
CA GLY A 21 2.30 -10.32 2.49
C GLY A 21 2.91 -9.56 3.68
N ASN A 22 4.14 -9.06 3.53
CA ASN A 22 4.83 -8.26 4.54
C ASN A 22 4.57 -6.75 4.40
N SER A 23 3.78 -6.32 3.41
CA SER A 23 3.45 -4.91 3.18
C SER A 23 2.20 -4.49 3.96
N VAL A 24 2.08 -3.20 4.23
CA VAL A 24 0.88 -2.61 4.82
C VAL A 24 -0.20 -2.36 3.76
N ILE A 25 -1.47 -2.54 4.14
CA ILE A 25 -2.60 -2.22 3.26
C ILE A 25 -2.64 -0.70 3.04
N ILE A 26 -2.38 -0.26 1.80
CA ILE A 26 -2.27 1.15 1.42
C ILE A 26 -3.50 1.96 1.84
N LEU A 27 -4.71 1.42 1.67
CA LEU A 27 -5.95 2.10 2.04
C LEU A 27 -6.04 2.43 3.54
N VAL A 28 -5.52 1.55 4.40
CA VAL A 28 -5.48 1.78 5.85
C VAL A 28 -4.50 2.90 6.17
N LEU A 29 -3.33 2.92 5.51
CA LEU A 29 -2.32 3.96 5.70
C LEU A 29 -2.84 5.34 5.25
N VAL A 30 -3.56 5.42 4.12
CA VAL A 30 -4.16 6.67 3.63
C VAL A 30 -5.23 7.20 4.60
N GLY A 31 -6.06 6.32 5.16
CA GLY A 31 -7.05 6.69 6.17
C GLY A 31 -6.40 7.25 7.44
N LEU A 32 -5.31 6.61 7.91
CA LEU A 32 -4.55 7.09 9.06
C LEU A 32 -3.90 8.45 8.78
N ALA A 33 -3.24 8.61 7.64
CA ALA A 33 -2.61 9.87 7.24
C ALA A 33 -3.63 11.02 7.18
N THR A 34 -4.82 10.76 6.64
CA THR A 34 -5.90 11.75 6.57
C THR A 34 -6.36 12.20 7.96
N LYS A 35 -6.54 11.25 8.89
CA LYS A 35 -6.89 11.56 10.29
C LYS A 35 -5.79 12.34 11.01
N LEU A 36 -4.52 11.98 10.80
CA LEU A 36 -3.40 12.73 11.37
C LEU A 36 -3.37 14.18 10.87
N ILE A 37 -3.58 14.40 9.56
CA ILE A 37 -3.67 15.74 8.99
C ILE A 37 -4.83 16.54 9.58
N GLN A 38 -5.97 15.90 9.87
CA GLN A 38 -7.11 16.57 10.50
C GLN A 38 -6.83 16.98 11.95
N VAL A 39 -6.08 16.18 12.71
CA VAL A 39 -5.75 16.48 14.11
C VAL A 39 -4.65 17.55 14.23
N LEU A 40 -3.76 17.65 13.24
CA LEU A 40 -2.66 18.61 13.22
C LEU A 40 -3.04 20.00 12.66
N LYS A 41 -4.25 20.16 12.14
CA LYS A 41 -4.82 21.44 11.67
C LYS A 41 -5.58 22.13 12.80
#